data_AF-A0A2G6JQJ3-F1
#
_entry.id   AF-A0A2G6JQJ3-F1
#
_cell.length_a   1.000
_cell.length_b   1.000
_cell.length_c   1.000
_cell.angle_alpha   90.00
_cell.angle_beta   90.00
_cell.angle_gamma   90.00
#
_symmetry.space_group_name_H-M   'P 1'
#
loop_
_entity.id
_entity.type
_entity.pdbx_description
1 polymer ?
#
loop_
_entity_poly.entity_id
_entity_poly.type
_entity_poly.pdbx_seq_one_letter_code
_entity_poly.pdbx_strand_id
1 'polypeptide(L)'
;MKTITKKDLVNYITDALSRLDDRETGTLDDNRVVRPRVTKVLVKDVIQCFLDKITDELAKGNRLEFREFGVFEVKDRAARRAQNPQTLQKVFVPAKKVVKFKVGRKMRELVESEIKPQRPSNEPAGQGSDPNTREGEFGA
;
A
#
# COMPACT_ATOMS: atom_id res chain seq x y z
N MET A 1 2.24 -12.31 -12.24
CA MET A 1 1.92 -11.58 -10.99
C MET A 1 0.98 -12.45 -10.16
N LYS A 2 1.29 -12.71 -8.89
CA LYS A 2 0.44 -13.53 -8.01
C LYS A 2 -0.82 -12.72 -7.64
N THR A 3 -1.99 -13.34 -7.75
CA THR A 3 -3.26 -12.74 -7.26
C THR A 3 -3.50 -13.20 -5.83
N ILE A 4 -3.80 -12.26 -4.93
CA ILE A 4 -4.16 -12.54 -3.53
C ILE A 4 -5.66 -12.35 -3.38
N THR A 5 -6.35 -13.36 -2.86
CA THR A 5 -7.81 -13.37 -2.70
C THR A 5 -8.24 -13.03 -1.27
N LYS A 6 -9.54 -12.74 -1.08
CA LYS A 6 -10.13 -12.58 0.27
C LYS A 6 -9.89 -13.80 1.15
N LYS A 7 -9.95 -15.02 0.59
CA LYS A 7 -9.69 -16.27 1.31
C LYS A 7 -8.25 -16.33 1.85
N ASP A 8 -7.29 -15.87 1.05
CA ASP A 8 -5.88 -15.83 1.45
C ASP A 8 -5.67 -14.85 2.62
N LEU A 9 -6.30 -13.68 2.57
CA LEU A 9 -6.26 -12.70 3.67
C LEU A 9 -6.90 -13.24 4.94
N VAL A 10 -8.05 -13.91 4.84
CA VAL A 10 -8.71 -14.55 6.00
C VAL A 10 -7.78 -15.58 6.65
N ASN A 11 -7.15 -16.44 5.86
CA ASN A 11 -6.21 -17.43 6.38
C ASN A 11 -5.01 -16.74 7.05
N TYR A 12 -4.39 -15.77 6.37
CA TYR A 12 -3.25 -15.02 6.91
C TYR A 12 -3.57 -14.36 8.26
N ILE A 13 -4.71 -13.67 8.36
CA ILE A 13 -5.13 -12.99 9.59
C ILE A 13 -5.44 -14.01 10.69
N THR A 14 -6.13 -15.11 10.37
CA THR A 14 -6.44 -16.16 11.36
C THR A 14 -5.15 -16.77 11.93
N ASP A 15 -4.19 -17.08 11.06
CA ASP A 15 -2.91 -17.66 11.47
C ASP A 15 -2.08 -16.66 12.29
N ALA A 16 -2.08 -15.38 11.90
CA ALA A 16 -1.40 -14.32 12.64
C ALA A 16 -1.97 -14.12 14.04
N LEU A 17 -3.31 -14.12 14.18
CA LEU A 17 -3.98 -13.99 15.47
C LEU A 17 -3.76 -15.22 16.35
N SER A 18 -3.78 -16.43 15.78
CA SER A 18 -3.50 -17.67 16.53
C SER A 18 -2.09 -17.66 17.16
N ARG A 19 -1.09 -17.11 16.46
CA ARG A 19 0.29 -16.99 16.97
C ARG A 19 0.45 -15.95 18.08
N LEU A 20 -0.49 -15.01 18.22
CA LEU A 20 -0.47 -14.02 19.29
C LEU A 20 -1.06 -14.61 20.58
N ASP A 21 -2.12 -15.41 20.47
CA ASP A 21 -2.73 -16.11 21.61
C ASP A 21 -1.72 -17.04 22.33
N ASP A 22 -0.79 -17.66 21.59
CA ASP A 22 0.21 -18.57 22.16
C ASP A 22 1.32 -17.87 22.97
N ARG A 23 1.51 -16.55 22.82
CA ARG A 23 2.66 -15.81 23.40
C ARG A 23 2.42 -15.23 24.79
N GLU A 24 1.18 -15.21 25.29
CA GLU A 24 0.82 -14.61 26.59
C GLU A 24 0.61 -15.64 27.72
N THR A 25 0.97 -16.91 27.54
CA THR A 25 0.90 -17.94 28.61
C THR A 25 2.13 -17.86 29.54
N GLY A 26 2.22 -16.77 30.31
CA GLY A 26 3.31 -16.52 31.25
C GLY A 26 2.89 -15.88 32.57
N THR A 27 1.61 -15.94 32.96
CA THR A 27 1.16 -15.50 34.29
C THR A 27 -0.03 -16.35 34.73
N LEU A 28 0.18 -17.15 35.76
CA LEU A 28 -0.86 -17.89 36.47
C LEU A 28 -1.51 -16.92 37.46
N ASP A 29 -2.59 -16.28 37.06
CA ASP A 29 -3.54 -15.65 37.99
C ASP A 29 -4.91 -16.31 37.81
N ASP A 30 -5.53 -16.65 38.94
CA ASP A 30 -6.71 -17.50 39.14
C ASP A 30 -8.05 -16.92 38.61
N ASN A 31 -8.00 -16.08 37.57
CA ASN A 31 -9.18 -15.53 36.91
C ASN A 31 -9.03 -15.66 35.38
N ARG A 32 -9.16 -16.90 34.91
CA ARG A 32 -8.94 -17.27 33.51
C ARG A 32 -10.00 -16.63 32.61
N VAL A 33 -9.70 -15.45 32.07
CA VAL A 33 -10.43 -14.85 30.95
C VAL A 33 -10.31 -15.82 29.78
N VAL A 34 -11.34 -16.64 29.55
CA VAL A 34 -11.42 -17.49 28.37
C VAL A 34 -11.58 -16.56 27.17
N ARG A 35 -10.47 -16.21 26.52
CA ARG A 35 -10.55 -15.48 25.26
C ARG A 35 -11.11 -16.43 24.21
N PRO A 36 -12.22 -16.07 23.53
CA PRO A 36 -12.77 -16.91 22.50
C PRO A 36 -11.74 -17.07 21.38
N ARG A 37 -11.43 -18.33 21.04
CA ARG A 37 -10.50 -18.65 19.97
C ARG A 37 -10.95 -17.98 18.68
N VAL A 38 -10.05 -17.24 18.04
CA VAL A 38 -10.36 -16.58 16.76
C VAL A 38 -10.60 -17.65 15.70
N THR A 39 -11.81 -17.67 15.13
CA THR A 39 -12.17 -18.61 14.06
C THR A 39 -12.07 -17.94 12.69
N LYS A 40 -11.82 -18.74 11.65
CA LYS A 40 -11.83 -18.27 10.25
C LYS A 40 -13.17 -17.63 9.87
N VAL A 41 -14.27 -18.13 10.44
CA VAL A 41 -15.61 -17.59 10.23
C VAL A 41 -15.70 -16.17 10.79
N LEU A 42 -15.28 -15.98 12.05
CA LEU A 42 -15.25 -14.65 12.67
C LEU A 42 -14.40 -13.67 11.86
N VAL A 43 -13.18 -14.06 11.45
CA VAL A 43 -12.31 -13.20 10.64
C VAL A 43 -12.94 -12.84 9.30
N LYS A 44 -13.57 -13.82 8.63
CA LYS A 44 -14.29 -13.59 7.37
C LYS A 44 -15.41 -12.56 7.53
N ASP A 45 -16.18 -12.67 8.62
CA ASP A 45 -17.32 -11.80 8.90
C ASP A 45 -16.86 -10.39 9.27
N VAL A 46 -15.80 -10.26 10.07
CA VAL A 46 -15.18 -8.96 10.39
C VAL A 46 -14.67 -8.27 9.13
N ILE A 47 -13.97 -8.98 8.24
CA ILE A 47 -13.50 -8.40 6.97
C ILE A 47 -14.68 -7.99 6.09
N GLN A 48 -15.76 -8.79 6.04
CA GLN A 48 -16.95 -8.43 5.27
C GLN A 48 -17.58 -7.16 5.82
N CYS A 49 -17.85 -7.11 7.12
CA CYS A 49 -18.43 -5.96 7.81
C CYS A 49 -17.58 -4.70 7.60
N PHE A 50 -16.25 -4.82 7.66
CA PHE A 50 -15.33 -3.71 7.40
C PHE A 50 -15.48 -3.16 5.97
N LEU A 51 -15.52 -4.02 4.95
CA LEU A 51 -15.70 -3.62 3.56
C LEU A 51 -17.08 -2.98 3.32
N ASP A 52 -18.12 -3.53 3.94
CA ASP A 52 -19.48 -3.00 3.87
C ASP A 52 -19.54 -1.61 4.49
N LYS A 53 -18.92 -1.40 5.67
CA LYS A 53 -18.86 -0.09 6.31
C LYS A 53 -18.08 0.95 5.51
N ILE A 54 -16.97 0.57 4.88
CA ILE A 54 -16.27 1.46 3.95
C ILE A 54 -17.22 1.90 2.82
N THR A 55 -17.99 0.97 2.28
CA THR A 55 -18.91 1.24 1.17
C THR A 55 -20.05 2.16 1.61
N ASP A 56 -20.66 1.90 2.77
CA ASP A 56 -21.72 2.72 3.37
C ASP A 56 -21.25 4.17 3.56
N GLU A 57 -20.07 4.36 4.15
CA GLU A 57 -19.55 5.70 4.46
C GLU A 57 -19.16 6.46 3.19
N LEU A 58 -18.58 5.79 2.19
CA LEU A 58 -18.32 6.40 0.88
C LEU A 58 -19.62 6.76 0.15
N ALA A 59 -20.66 5.94 0.23
CA ALA A 59 -21.95 6.24 -0.38
C ALA A 59 -22.57 7.53 0.20
N LYS A 60 -22.35 7.81 1.49
CA LYS A 60 -22.73 9.06 2.16
C LYS A 60 -21.86 10.26 1.77
N GLY A 61 -20.77 10.05 1.03
CA GLY A 61 -19.82 11.09 0.65
C GLY A 61 -18.73 11.37 1.69
N ASN A 62 -18.63 10.54 2.73
CA ASN A 62 -17.63 10.70 3.78
C ASN A 62 -16.23 10.36 3.28
N ARG A 63 -15.22 10.97 3.90
CA ARG A 63 -13.80 10.70 3.66
C ARG A 63 -13.29 9.73 4.72
N LEU A 64 -12.67 8.64 4.30
CA LEU A 64 -12.10 7.63 5.19
C LEU A 64 -10.58 7.71 5.15
N GLU A 65 -9.95 7.89 6.31
CA GLU A 65 -8.50 7.97 6.43
C GLU A 65 -7.95 6.85 7.31
N PHE A 66 -7.05 6.06 6.73
CA PHE A 66 -6.29 5.03 7.41
C PHE A 66 -4.82 5.46 7.40
N ARG A 67 -4.34 6.01 8.52
CA ARG A 67 -2.96 6.50 8.65
C ARG A 67 -1.97 5.43 8.19
N GLU A 68 -0.89 5.85 7.53
CA GLU A 68 0.11 4.99 6.86
C GLU A 68 -0.37 4.18 5.65
N PHE A 69 -1.64 3.77 5.61
CA PHE A 69 -2.21 2.97 4.53
C PHE A 69 -2.70 3.82 3.37
N GLY A 70 -3.59 4.79 3.63
CA GLY A 70 -4.13 5.67 2.61
C GLY A 70 -5.49 6.27 2.95
N VAL A 71 -6.05 6.99 1.99
CA VAL A 71 -7.30 7.74 2.13
C VAL A 71 -8.25 7.39 0.99
N PHE A 72 -9.51 7.09 1.32
CA PHE A 72 -10.60 7.01 0.36
C PHE A 72 -11.41 8.31 0.40
N GLU A 73 -11.63 8.90 -0.77
CA GLU A 73 -12.44 10.11 -0.93
C GLU A 73 -13.39 9.97 -2.12
N VAL A 74 -14.59 10.55 -2.02
CA VAL A 74 -15.52 10.65 -3.15
C VAL A 74 -15.25 11.94 -3.90
N LYS A 75 -15.24 11.85 -5.23
CA LYS A 75 -15.07 13.00 -6.13
C LYS A 75 -16.12 13.01 -7.22
N ASP A 76 -16.62 14.20 -7.51
CA ASP A 76 -17.43 14.43 -8.69
C ASP A 76 -16.54 14.45 -9.93
N ARG A 77 -16.86 13.60 -10.91
CA ARG A 77 -16.31 13.68 -12.26
C ARG A 77 -17.32 14.34 -13.17
N ALA A 78 -16.90 15.43 -13.80
CA ALA A 78 -17.69 16.14 -14.80
C ALA A 78 -17.99 15.26 -16.02
N ALA A 79 -19.11 15.57 -16.67
CA ALA A 79 -19.46 14.96 -17.95
C ALA A 79 -18.41 15.29 -19.01
N ARG A 80 -18.15 14.36 -19.93
CA ARG A 80 -17.17 14.55 -21.00
C ARG A 80 -17.52 13.72 -22.22
N ARG A 81 -16.96 14.08 -23.37
CA ARG A 81 -16.95 13.23 -24.55
C ARG A 81 -15.73 12.30 -24.47
N ALA A 82 -15.95 11.00 -24.57
CA ALA A 82 -14.91 10.00 -24.64
C ALA A 82 -14.95 9.31 -26.02
N GLN A 83 -13.88 8.62 -26.38
CA GLN A 83 -13.83 7.84 -27.60
C GLN A 83 -13.93 6.36 -27.25
N ASN A 84 -14.76 5.61 -27.96
CA ASN A 84 -14.77 4.16 -27.81
C ASN A 84 -13.46 3.61 -28.41
N PRO A 85 -12.61 2.91 -27.63
CA PRO A 85 -11.33 2.40 -28.12
C PRO A 85 -11.48 1.36 -29.24
N GLN A 86 -12.63 0.70 -29.35
CA GLN A 86 -12.88 -0.32 -30.39
C GLN A 86 -13.43 0.28 -31.70
N THR A 87 -14.29 1.31 -31.61
CA THR A 87 -15.01 1.85 -32.80
C THR A 87 -14.58 3.26 -33.19
N LEU A 88 -13.72 3.92 -32.40
CA LEU A 88 -13.28 5.30 -32.55
C LEU A 88 -14.41 6.36 -32.54
N GLN A 89 -15.65 5.96 -32.26
CA GLN A 89 -16.78 6.88 -32.19
C GLN A 89 -16.77 7.70 -30.89
N LYS A 90 -17.20 8.96 -30.98
CA LYS A 90 -17.33 9.86 -29.83
C LYS A 90 -18.60 9.51 -29.04
N VAL A 91 -18.43 8.99 -27.84
CA VAL A 91 -19.51 8.65 -26.90
C VAL A 91 -19.60 9.70 -25.79
N PHE A 92 -20.81 10.03 -25.35
CA PHE A 92 -21.03 10.92 -24.22
C PHE A 92 -20.93 10.13 -22.91
N VAL A 93 -20.16 10.65 -21.96
CA VAL A 93 -20.03 10.08 -20.61
C VAL A 93 -20.64 11.07 -19.62
N PRO A 94 -21.74 10.71 -18.93
CA PRO A 94 -22.40 11.61 -17.98
C PRO A 94 -21.53 11.86 -16.74
N ALA A 95 -21.84 12.94 -16.02
CA ALA A 95 -21.21 13.24 -14.75
C ALA A 95 -21.52 12.14 -13.73
N LYS A 96 -20.55 11.79 -12.89
CA LYS A 96 -20.73 10.75 -11.85
C LYS A 96 -19.78 10.94 -10.67
N LYS A 97 -20.19 10.41 -9.53
CA LYS A 97 -19.30 10.26 -8.37
C LYS A 97 -18.36 9.08 -8.57
N VAL A 98 -17.10 9.26 -8.19
CA VAL A 98 -16.07 8.21 -8.20
C VAL A 98 -15.36 8.18 -6.87
N VAL A 99 -14.96 6.99 -6.44
CA VAL A 99 -14.05 6.82 -5.31
C VAL A 99 -12.62 6.99 -5.81
N LYS A 100 -11.83 7.82 -5.13
CA LYS A 100 -10.38 7.95 -5.32
C LYS A 100 -9.67 7.42 -4.09
N PHE A 101 -8.69 6.54 -4.29
CA PHE A 101 -7.76 6.13 -3.26
C PHE A 101 -6.46 6.94 -3.38
N LYS A 102 -6.01 7.51 -2.27
CA LYS A 102 -4.71 8.17 -2.13
C LYS A 102 -3.80 7.25 -1.31
N VAL A 103 -2.73 6.77 -1.92
CA VAL A 103 -1.76 5.87 -1.31
C VAL A 103 -1.02 6.57 -0.17
N GLY A 104 -0.96 5.93 1.00
CA GLY A 104 -0.24 6.41 2.17
C GLY A 104 1.29 6.29 2.02
N ARG A 105 2.01 7.02 2.87
CA ARG A 105 3.48 7.11 2.82
C ARG A 105 4.16 5.73 2.91
N LYS A 106 3.82 4.94 3.92
CA LYS A 106 4.42 3.61 4.17
C LYS A 106 4.22 2.66 3.00
N MET A 107 3.01 2.62 2.44
CA MET A 107 2.72 1.81 1.26
C MET A 107 3.55 2.25 0.05
N ARG A 108 3.67 3.57 -0.17
CA ARG A 108 4.47 4.11 -1.27
C ARG A 108 5.95 3.74 -1.13
N GLU A 109 6.54 3.97 0.04
CA GLU A 109 7.95 3.68 0.32
C GLU A 109 8.27 2.20 0.10
N LEU A 110 7.42 1.30 0.61
CA LEU A 110 7.61 -0.15 0.43
C LEU A 110 7.56 -0.56 -1.04
N VAL A 111 6.62 -0.02 -1.82
CA VAL A 111 6.48 -0.36 -3.25
C VAL A 111 7.61 0.25 -4.10
N GLU A 112 8.03 1.48 -3.82
CA GLU A 112 9.12 2.15 -4.55
C GLU A 112 10.49 1.54 -4.23
N SER A 113 10.72 1.07 -2.99
CA SER A 113 12.00 0.49 -2.56
C SER A 113 12.39 -0.79 -3.30
N GLU A 114 11.43 -1.46 -3.94
CA GLU A 114 11.65 -2.63 -4.81
C GLU A 114 12.21 -2.23 -6.19
N ILE A 115 12.21 -0.93 -6.54
CA ILE A 115 12.83 -0.37 -7.74
C ILE A 115 14.15 0.31 -7.35
N LYS A 116 15.07 -0.42 -6.70
CA LYS A 116 16.47 0.03 -6.65
C LYS A 116 17.12 -0.29 -7.99
N PRO A 117 17.58 0.70 -8.79
CA PRO A 117 18.49 0.39 -9.89
C PRO A 117 19.72 -0.28 -9.26
N GLN A 118 19.98 -1.52 -9.65
CA GLN A 118 21.27 -2.14 -9.40
C GLN A 118 22.30 -1.19 -10.04
N ARG A 119 23.13 -0.52 -9.23
CA ARG A 119 24.34 0.07 -9.80
C ARG A 119 25.09 -1.09 -10.45
N PRO A 120 25.44 -1.03 -11.74
CA PRO A 120 26.30 -2.06 -12.32
C PRO A 120 27.60 -2.06 -11.51
N SER A 121 27.87 -3.16 -10.83
CA SER A 121 29.01 -3.38 -9.96
C SER A 121 30.26 -3.69 -10.76
N ASN A 122 30.64 -2.79 -11.68
CA ASN A 122 31.91 -2.86 -12.41
C ASN A 122 32.38 -1.44 -12.78
N GLU A 123 32.89 -0.70 -11.79
CA GLU A 123 33.98 0.23 -12.04
C GLU A 123 35.27 -0.50 -11.62
N PRO A 124 36.15 -0.90 -12.56
CA PRO A 124 37.47 -1.36 -12.17
C PRO A 124 38.26 -0.18 -11.62
N ALA A 125 38.90 -0.41 -10.47
CA ALA A 125 39.85 0.50 -9.84
C ALA A 125 41.02 0.75 -10.81
N GLY A 126 40.95 1.86 -11.55
CA GLY A 126 42.07 2.38 -12.32
C GLY A 126 42.99 3.19 -11.42
N GLN A 127 43.99 2.53 -10.84
CA GLN A 127 45.21 3.17 -10.38
C GLN A 127 45.88 3.87 -11.58
N GLY A 128 46.21 5.15 -11.41
CA GLY A 128 46.97 5.94 -12.36
C GLY A 128 47.54 7.15 -11.64
N SER A 129 48.64 6.93 -10.94
CA SER A 129 49.62 7.93 -10.52
C SER A 129 50.09 8.76 -11.72
N ASP A 130 50.08 10.09 -11.64
CA ASP A 130 51.32 10.80 -11.27
C ASP A 130 51.14 12.33 -11.11
N PRO A 131 52.05 12.96 -10.34
CA PRO A 131 51.97 14.33 -9.85
C PRO A 131 52.67 15.31 -10.79
N ASN A 132 52.10 16.51 -10.99
CA ASN A 132 52.89 17.65 -11.47
C ASN A 132 52.48 18.96 -10.77
N THR A 133 52.93 19.07 -9.53
CA THR A 133 53.79 20.15 -8.99
C THR A 133 54.13 21.38 -9.86
N ARG A 134 54.00 22.56 -9.20
CA ARG A 134 54.68 23.89 -9.36
C ARG A 134 54.18 24.84 -10.46
N GLU A 135 53.58 25.98 -10.11
CA GLU A 135 54.16 27.27 -9.60
C GLU A 135 54.77 28.15 -10.71
N GLY A 136 54.42 29.45 -10.71
CA GLY A 136 54.88 30.51 -11.64
C GLY A 136 53.70 31.39 -12.09
N GLU A 137 53.29 32.49 -11.46
CA GLU A 137 53.95 33.78 -11.17
C GLU A 137 54.05 34.74 -12.39
N PHE A 138 53.58 36.00 -12.19
CA PHE A 138 53.62 37.22 -13.06
C PHE A 138 52.80 37.20 -14.36
N GLY A 139 52.14 38.24 -14.86
CA GLY A 139 52.10 39.71 -14.75
C GLY A 139 51.62 40.17 -16.16
N ALA A 140 50.62 41.03 -16.35
CA ALA A 140 50.63 42.50 -16.27
C ALA A 140 49.24 42.99 -16.76
#